data_AF-A0A7K2Z333-F1
#
_entry.id   AF-A0A7K2Z333-F1
#
_cell.length_a   1.000
_cell.length_b   1.000
_cell.length_c   1.000
_cell.angle_alpha   90.00
_cell.angle_beta   90.00
_cell.angle_gamma   90.00
#
_symmetry.space_group_name_H-M   'P 1'
#
loop_
_entity.id
_entity.type
_entity.pdbx_description
1 polymer ?
#
loop_
_entity_poly.entity_id
_entity_poly.type
_entity_poly.pdbx_seq_one_letter_code
_entity_poly.pdbx_strand_id
1 'polypeptide(L)'
;YAAALARRRIPYRTGHAVVAAHGRPGPALAQGSLRTVTAARIDRDWRIRPDSAYELACDTLAVGYGFTPQLELAGHLGCATTPGGFVAVDARQATTVPGVWAAG
;
A
#
# COMPACT_ATOMS: atom_id res chain seq x y z
N TYR A 1 12.76 11.19 1.58
CA TYR A 1 11.51 11.15 0.77
C TYR A 1 10.73 12.46 0.82
N ALA A 2 10.29 12.92 2.00
CA ALA A 2 9.50 14.17 2.14
C ALA A 2 10.14 15.40 1.48
N ALA A 3 11.46 15.60 1.63
CA ALA A 3 12.19 16.69 0.96
C ALA A 3 12.12 16.62 -0.57
N ALA A 4 12.10 15.41 -1.15
CA ALA A 4 11.98 15.23 -2.59
C ALA A 4 10.58 15.59 -3.11
N LEU A 5 9.53 15.23 -2.36
CA LEU A 5 8.14 15.62 -2.66
C LEU A 5 7.96 17.14 -2.54
N ALA A 6 8.46 17.74 -1.47
CA ALA A 6 8.37 19.17 -1.23
C ALA A 6 9.05 20.00 -2.32
N ARG A 7 10.25 19.59 -2.78
CA ARG A 7 10.95 20.23 -3.90
C ARG A 7 10.15 20.22 -5.20
N ARG A 8 9.26 19.24 -5.38
CA ARG A 8 8.35 19.13 -6.52
C ARG A 8 6.95 19.68 -6.24
N ARG A 9 6.74 20.32 -5.08
CA ARG A 9 5.45 20.84 -4.60
C ARG A 9 4.34 19.80 -4.58
N ILE A 10 4.69 18.53 -4.34
CA ILE A 10 3.72 17.43 -4.21
C ILE A 10 3.18 17.47 -2.77
N PRO A 11 1.87 17.73 -2.55
CA PRO A 11 1.29 17.73 -1.22
C PRO A 11 1.38 16.34 -0.59
N TYR A 12 1.81 16.26 0.67
CA TYR A 12 1.87 15.02 1.44
C TYR A 12 1.07 15.18 2.73
N ARG A 13 0.05 14.36 2.93
CA ARG A 13 -0.89 14.46 4.05
C ARG A 13 -0.82 13.20 4.92
N THR A 14 -0.15 13.29 6.06
CA THR A 14 -0.11 12.22 7.07
C THR A 14 -1.41 12.19 7.87
N GLY A 15 -1.78 11.02 8.41
CA GLY A 15 -3.01 10.87 9.21
C GLY A 15 -4.29 11.13 8.41
N HIS A 16 -4.26 10.90 7.09
CA HIS A 16 -5.43 10.98 6.22
C HIS A 16 -5.57 9.68 5.44
N ALA A 17 -6.81 9.32 5.11
CA ALA A 17 -7.12 8.18 4.24
C ALA A 17 -8.18 8.59 3.22
N VAL A 18 -8.16 7.94 2.06
CA VAL A 18 -9.29 7.94 1.13
C VAL A 18 -10.33 6.97 1.69
N VAL A 19 -11.56 7.46 1.89
CA VAL A 19 -12.66 6.72 2.54
C VAL A 19 -13.79 6.38 1.57
N ALA A 20 -13.86 7.07 0.42
CA ALA A 20 -14.77 6.75 -0.66
C ALA A 20 -14.18 7.19 -2.01
N ALA A 21 -14.54 6.47 -3.08
CA ALA A 21 -14.20 6.79 -4.45
C ALA A 21 -15.49 6.89 -5.28
N HIS A 22 -15.65 7.98 -6.01
CA HIS A 22 -16.89 8.30 -6.71
C HIS A 22 -16.65 8.34 -8.21
N GLY A 23 -17.39 7.50 -8.93
CA GLY A 23 -17.38 7.45 -10.38
C GLY A 23 -18.78 7.45 -10.95
N ARG A 24 -18.89 7.79 -12.24
CA ARG A 24 -20.16 7.71 -12.98
C ARG A 24 -19.96 7.03 -14.33
N PRO A 25 -20.95 6.26 -14.84
CA PRO A 25 -20.94 5.70 -16.19
C PRO A 25 -20.58 6.75 -17.24
N GLY A 26 -19.82 6.34 -18.26
CA GLY A 26 -19.42 7.21 -19.35
C GLY A 26 -19.22 6.44 -20.65
N PRO A 27 -19.00 7.15 -21.76
CA PRO A 27 -18.91 6.53 -23.08
C PRO A 27 -17.73 5.56 -23.23
N ALA A 28 -16.68 5.71 -22.41
CA ALA A 28 -15.49 4.86 -22.44
C ALA A 28 -15.62 3.59 -21.57
N LEU A 29 -16.37 3.64 -20.47
CA LEU A 29 -16.52 2.53 -19.51
C LEU A 29 -17.95 2.52 -18.98
N ALA A 30 -18.69 1.44 -19.26
CA ALA A 30 -20.08 1.27 -18.81
C ALA A 30 -20.19 1.26 -17.27
N GLN A 31 -19.17 0.75 -16.58
CA GLN A 31 -19.06 0.73 -15.11
C GLN A 31 -18.75 2.10 -14.52
N GLY A 32 -18.33 3.05 -15.36
CA GLY A 32 -17.97 4.41 -14.98
C GLY A 32 -16.49 4.65 -14.76
N SER A 33 -16.13 5.93 -14.72
CA SER A 33 -14.79 6.40 -14.43
C SER A 33 -14.76 7.27 -13.18
N LEU A 34 -13.66 7.17 -12.43
CA LEU A 34 -13.42 7.97 -11.23
C LEU A 34 -13.47 9.47 -11.57
N ARG A 35 -14.10 10.25 -10.70
CA ARG A 35 -14.19 11.71 -10.84
C ARG A 35 -13.75 12.43 -9.57
N THR A 36 -14.08 11.88 -8.43
CA THR A 36 -13.73 12.44 -7.13
C THR A 36 -13.43 11.32 -6.14
N VAL A 37 -12.65 11.65 -5.12
CA VAL A 37 -12.48 10.83 -3.91
C VAL A 37 -12.86 11.65 -2.69
N THR A 38 -13.40 11.00 -1.67
CA THR A 38 -13.52 11.59 -0.33
C THR A 38 -12.30 11.16 0.48
N ALA A 39 -11.55 12.12 0.98
CA ALA A 39 -10.49 11.90 1.94
C ALA A 39 -10.90 12.45 3.31
N ALA A 40 -10.41 11.85 4.39
CA ALA A 40 -10.69 12.30 5.74
C ALA A 40 -9.47 12.14 6.65
N ARG A 41 -9.45 12.86 7.77
CA ARG A 41 -8.44 12.60 8.82
C ARG A 41 -8.80 11.32 9.57
N ILE A 42 -7.78 10.55 9.92
CA ILE A 42 -7.91 9.33 10.73
C ILE A 42 -7.11 9.45 12.03
N ASP A 43 -7.56 8.78 13.09
CA ASP A 43 -6.81 8.65 14.33
C ASP A 43 -5.88 7.42 14.32
N ARG A 44 -5.19 7.20 15.46
CA ARG A 44 -4.25 6.08 15.62
C ARG A 44 -4.92 4.70 15.58
N ASP A 45 -6.23 4.65 15.78
CA ASP A 45 -7.04 3.43 15.74
C ASP A 45 -7.76 3.29 14.39
N TRP A 46 -7.33 4.06 13.37
CA TRP A 46 -7.89 4.09 12.02
C TRP A 46 -9.36 4.55 11.92
N ARG A 47 -9.87 5.25 12.94
CA ARG A 47 -11.23 5.81 12.89
C ARG A 47 -11.22 7.15 12.16
N ILE A 48 -12.24 7.36 11.32
CA ILE A 48 -12.48 8.64 10.66
C ILE A 48 -12.80 9.69 11.72
N ARG A 49 -12.08 10.81 11.73
CA ARG A 49 -12.40 11.94 12.60
C ARG A 49 -13.66 12.63 12.07
N PRO A 50 -14.66 12.90 12.92
CA PRO A 50 -15.85 13.66 12.53
C PRO A 50 -15.50 14.97 11.83
N ASP A 51 -16.33 15.37 10.87
CA ASP A 51 -16.25 16.64 10.13
C ASP A 51 -14.92 16.91 9.41
N SER A 52 -14.08 15.89 9.23
CA SER A 52 -12.79 16.01 8.56
C SER A 52 -12.78 15.57 7.10
N ALA A 53 -13.93 15.11 6.60
CA ALA A 53 -14.09 14.63 5.24
C ALA A 53 -14.11 15.80 4.25
N TYR A 54 -13.41 15.64 3.13
CA TYR A 54 -13.41 16.59 2.02
C TYR A 54 -13.24 15.85 0.69
N GLU A 55 -13.74 16.46 -0.38
CA GLU A 55 -13.63 15.90 -1.72
C GLU A 55 -12.40 16.43 -2.47
N LEU A 56 -11.81 15.56 -3.27
CA LEU A 56 -10.74 15.88 -4.22
C LEU A 56 -11.15 15.39 -5.60
N ALA A 57 -11.12 16.27 -6.59
CA ALA A 57 -11.29 15.87 -7.98
C ALA A 57 -10.05 15.12 -8.47
N CYS A 58 -10.26 13.92 -9.00
CA CYS A 58 -9.22 13.10 -9.61
C CYS A 58 -9.84 12.07 -10.56
N ASP A 59 -9.14 11.76 -11.64
CA ASP A 59 -9.52 10.69 -12.58
C ASP A 59 -8.84 9.35 -12.24
N THR A 60 -7.83 9.38 -11.37
CA THR A 60 -7.00 8.23 -11.03
C THR A 60 -6.71 8.21 -9.53
N LEU A 61 -6.90 7.05 -8.91
CA LEU A 61 -6.52 6.78 -7.52
C LEU A 61 -5.51 5.63 -7.49
N ALA A 62 -4.27 5.93 -7.12
CA ALA A 62 -3.26 4.91 -6.86
C ALA A 62 -3.29 4.52 -5.38
N VAL A 63 -3.56 3.25 -5.08
CA VAL A 63 -3.66 2.74 -3.71
C VAL A 63 -2.44 1.88 -3.38
N GLY A 64 -1.78 2.17 -2.26
CA GLY A 64 -0.73 1.33 -1.69
C GLY A 64 -1.08 0.98 -0.25
N TYR A 65 -1.21 -0.31 0.06
CA TYR A 65 -1.55 -0.84 1.39
C TYR A 65 -0.47 -1.78 1.96
N GLY A 66 0.75 -1.69 1.43
CA GLY A 66 1.85 -2.58 1.75
C GLY A 66 1.86 -3.85 0.89
N PHE A 67 2.90 -4.66 1.07
CA PHE A 67 3.06 -5.95 0.41
C PHE A 67 3.31 -7.02 1.47
N THR A 68 2.70 -8.18 1.27
CA THR A 68 3.02 -9.39 2.04
C THR A 68 3.97 -10.25 1.21
N PRO A 69 5.12 -10.69 1.74
CA PRO A 69 6.02 -11.58 1.01
C PRO A 69 5.32 -12.87 0.57
N GLN A 70 5.61 -13.34 -0.64
CA GLN A 70 5.09 -14.63 -1.14
C GLN A 70 5.97 -15.78 -0.65
N LEU A 71 5.49 -16.52 0.35
CA LEU A 71 6.30 -17.51 1.07
C LEU A 71 6.08 -18.97 0.64
N GLU A 72 5.11 -19.25 -0.24
CA GLU A 72 4.72 -20.63 -0.61
C GLU A 72 5.89 -21.49 -1.09
N LEU A 73 6.69 -20.99 -2.04
CA LEU A 73 7.84 -21.75 -2.55
C LEU A 73 8.88 -22.02 -1.45
N ALA A 74 9.17 -21.03 -0.62
CA ALA A 74 10.11 -21.18 0.49
C ALA A 74 9.60 -22.22 1.51
N GLY A 75 8.30 -22.21 1.78
CA GLY A 75 7.63 -23.20 2.62
C GLY A 75 7.72 -24.61 2.04
N HIS A 76 7.43 -24.80 0.74
CA HIS A 76 7.57 -26.09 0.07
C HIS A 76 9.00 -26.63 0.05
N LEU A 77 10.00 -25.75 0.03
CA LEU A 77 11.42 -26.11 0.13
C LEU A 77 11.88 -26.38 1.57
N GLY A 78 11.04 -26.11 2.58
CA GLY A 78 11.37 -26.27 4.01
C GLY A 78 12.20 -25.14 4.62
N CYS A 79 12.20 -23.96 4.00
CA CYS A 79 12.90 -22.79 4.55
C CYS A 79 12.19 -22.28 5.80
N ALA A 80 12.95 -21.95 6.84
CA ALA A 80 12.41 -21.30 8.03
C ALA A 80 11.96 -19.86 7.72
N THR A 81 10.99 -19.38 8.49
CA THR A 81 10.48 -18.01 8.41
C THR A 81 10.73 -17.26 9.72
N THR A 82 10.87 -15.94 9.62
CA THR A 82 10.96 -15.06 10.79
C THR A 82 9.56 -14.74 11.31
N PRO A 83 9.43 -14.33 12.59
CA PRO A 83 8.15 -13.86 13.13
C PRO A 83 7.54 -12.68 12.36
N GLY A 84 8.35 -11.93 11.61
CA GLY A 84 7.91 -10.82 10.77
C GLY A 84 7.34 -11.23 9.41
N GLY A 85 7.26 -12.53 9.09
CA GLY A 85 6.69 -13.00 7.83
C GLY A 85 7.65 -12.94 6.64
N PHE A 86 8.95 -13.18 6.87
CA PHE A 86 9.98 -13.24 5.83
C PHE A 86 10.72 -14.58 5.87
N VAL A 87 11.35 -14.99 4.77
CA VAL A 87 12.31 -16.12 4.80
C VAL A 87 13.48 -15.76 5.70
N ALA A 88 13.85 -16.65 6.62
CA ALA A 88 15.00 -16.44 7.48
C ALA A 88 16.30 -16.67 6.68
N VAL A 89 17.20 -15.69 6.70
CA VAL A 89 18.49 -15.74 5.98
C VAL A 89 19.66 -15.28 6.84
N ASP A 90 20.87 -15.75 6.51
CA ASP A 90 22.12 -15.25 7.07
C ASP A 90 22.57 -13.92 6.40
N ALA A 91 23.70 -13.38 6.86
CA ALA A 91 24.27 -12.14 6.32
C ALA A 91 24.64 -12.22 4.82
N ARG A 92 24.74 -13.41 4.25
CA ARG A 92 25.03 -13.66 2.84
C ARG A 92 23.78 -13.98 2.03
N GLN A 93 22.59 -13.94 2.64
CA GLN A 93 21.30 -14.31 2.04
C GLN A 93 21.05 -15.83 1.91
N ALA A 94 21.81 -16.68 2.62
CA ALA A 94 21.58 -18.12 2.63
C ALA A 94 20.40 -18.46 3.55
N THR A 95 19.48 -19.34 3.11
CA THR A 95 18.37 -19.80 3.96
C THR A 95 18.82 -20.94 4.89
N THR A 96 17.88 -21.46 5.68
CA THR A 96 18.11 -22.68 6.47
C THR A 96 18.24 -23.96 5.65
N VAL A 97 17.92 -23.92 4.35
CA VAL A 97 18.00 -25.07 3.44
C VAL A 97 19.27 -24.92 2.59
N PRO A 98 20.25 -25.85 2.70
CA PRO A 98 21.48 -25.77 1.93
C PRO A 98 21.23 -25.67 0.42
N GLY A 99 21.93 -24.75 -0.23
CA GLY A 99 21.77 -24.50 -1.68
C GLY A 99 20.58 -23.61 -2.05
N VAL A 100 19.74 -23.22 -1.09
CA VAL A 100 18.64 -22.27 -1.28
C VAL A 100 19.02 -20.90 -0.72
N TRP A 101 18.74 -19.86 -1.49
CA TRP A 101 19.04 -18.47 -1.16
C TRP A 101 17.78 -17.63 -1.38
N ALA A 102 17.59 -16.57 -0.59
CA ALA A 102 16.44 -15.68 -0.71
C ALA A 102 16.87 -14.22 -0.54
N ALA A 103 16.37 -13.33 -1.39
CA ALA A 103 16.66 -11.90 -1.35
C ALA A 103 15.42 -11.11 -1.85
N GLY A 104 15.30 -9.85 -1.41
CA GLY A 104 14.19 -8.96 -1.75
C GLY A 104 13.96 -7.89 -0.70
#